data_AF-A0A7S4PXG9-F1
#
_entry.id   AF-A0A7S4PXG9-F1
#
_cell.length_a   1.000
_cell.length_b   1.000
_cell.length_c   1.000
_cell.angle_alpha   90.00
_cell.angle_beta   90.00
_cell.angle_gamma   90.00
#
_symmetry.space_group_name_H-M   'P 1'
#
loop_
_entity.id
_entity.type
_entity.pdbx_description
1 polymer ?
#
loop_
_entity_poly.entity_id
_entity_poly.type
_entity_poly.pdbx_seq_one_letter_code
_entity_poly.pdbx_strand_id
1 'polypeptide(L)'
;MCTFIRLALHHEVGHYKELDIPPDSLVLQAKSQMEPDWHFPAACQKWTADSVVLGDSDRLDTHCQPGKVLKVRVVASLENVERDTDEGASTHEKLMALKALYELELMKGQGNELAMALAAARMEDSDAGVRRAAVNALAQVADKGNEGAIHTVTNALEDEDLYVRTAAVAGMPKVAEPGNELALFSVGNRIKHTRPEVRISAIGALTEISEPGSENSVFTLGECLEDPVRSVRDAAVAALPKIVGRGDGYTFFTVGARLEHPNADVRASAVEVLGRVGAKGDDGVVAALCQRLEDSDSRTRDYVVRALSEVAPALGDDGMLTAVLHRVRSANADVRCAALQALALVAGRGIDSAVAAAAACLEDSDANVRRVAANALPELAQQGNARAVSLTTAYLEHLDGDVRCAVLNALSKIADEGDPDILRALSERAEDPDPRVRCKVVEVLPKLARHGDETAIKILTERLVDNDRHVLMATVSSLAKVADKSNFPFVAVSARLDHYEPEVRRAATKALSKVTADGNSEESLASS
;
A
#
# COMPACT_ATOMS: atom_id res chain seq x y z
N MET A 1 -17.05 -58.81 25.66
CA MET A 1 -17.36 -58.08 24.41
C MET A 1 -16.03 -57.60 23.85
N CYS A 2 -15.76 -57.80 22.56
CA CYS A 2 -14.56 -57.22 21.94
C CYS A 2 -14.65 -55.70 22.06
N THR A 3 -13.64 -55.08 22.68
CA THR A 3 -13.57 -53.63 22.90
C THR A 3 -13.18 -52.86 21.63
N PHE A 4 -12.67 -53.54 20.61
CA PHE A 4 -12.27 -52.98 19.32
C PHE A 4 -12.24 -54.07 18.24
N ILE A 5 -12.41 -53.67 16.98
CA ILE A 5 -12.12 -54.47 15.78
C ILE A 5 -10.76 -54.05 15.26
N ARG A 6 -9.88 -55.04 14.99
CA ARG A 6 -8.59 -54.79 14.35
C ARG A 6 -8.73 -54.90 12.84
N LEU A 7 -8.53 -53.77 12.15
CA LEU A 7 -8.45 -53.68 10.70
C LEU A 7 -7.01 -53.85 10.24
N ALA A 8 -6.77 -54.73 9.28
CA ALA A 8 -5.50 -54.84 8.56
C ALA A 8 -5.70 -54.34 7.13
N LEU A 9 -5.24 -53.12 6.87
CA LEU A 9 -5.51 -52.37 5.64
C LEU A 9 -4.33 -52.50 4.69
N HIS A 10 -4.61 -53.00 3.49
CA HIS A 10 -3.62 -53.18 2.43
C HIS A 10 -3.98 -52.30 1.24
N HIS A 11 -3.13 -51.31 0.95
CA HIS A 11 -3.23 -50.50 -0.27
C HIS A 11 -2.61 -51.23 -1.46
N GLU A 12 -3.13 -51.01 -2.66
CA GLU A 12 -2.61 -51.64 -3.89
C GLU A 12 -1.14 -51.29 -4.19
N VAL A 13 -0.67 -50.14 -3.71
CA VAL A 13 0.72 -49.67 -3.86
C VAL A 13 1.65 -50.23 -2.75
N GLY A 14 1.18 -51.19 -1.94
CA GLY A 14 1.99 -51.90 -0.94
C GLY A 14 2.05 -51.25 0.44
N HIS A 15 1.28 -50.18 0.70
CA HIS A 15 1.13 -49.63 2.04
C HIS A 15 0.29 -50.55 2.93
N TYR A 16 0.73 -50.71 4.18
CA TYR A 16 0.05 -51.52 5.19
C TYR A 16 -0.18 -50.69 6.45
N LYS A 17 -1.38 -50.79 7.03
CA LYS A 17 -1.67 -50.18 8.34
C LYS A 17 -2.64 -51.03 9.14
N GLU A 18 -2.40 -51.10 10.46
CA GLU A 18 -3.36 -51.65 11.40
C GLU A 18 -4.07 -50.53 12.15
N LEU A 19 -5.38 -50.65 12.31
CA LEU A 19 -6.23 -49.73 13.06
C LEU A 19 -7.16 -50.51 13.98
N ASP A 20 -7.19 -50.12 15.26
CA ASP A 20 -8.16 -50.61 16.22
C ASP A 20 -9.31 -49.59 16.30
N ILE A 21 -10.51 -50.00 15.86
CA ILE A 21 -11.69 -49.12 15.74
C ILE A 21 -12.85 -49.70 16.57
N PRO A 22 -13.71 -48.87 17.20
CA PRO A 22 -14.91 -49.35 17.85
C PRO A 22 -15.77 -50.22 16.92
N PRO A 23 -16.35 -51.33 17.42
CA PRO A 23 -17.06 -52.30 16.58
C PRO A 23 -18.31 -51.74 15.91
N ASP A 24 -18.95 -50.75 16.54
CA ASP A 24 -20.14 -50.06 16.04
C ASP A 24 -19.84 -48.93 15.05
N SER A 25 -18.56 -48.66 14.77
CA SER A 25 -18.17 -47.64 13.80
C SER A 25 -18.57 -48.01 12.38
N LEU A 26 -18.95 -46.99 11.61
CA LEU A 26 -19.21 -47.09 10.18
C LEU A 26 -17.90 -47.18 9.40
N VAL A 27 -17.96 -47.81 8.23
CA VAL A 27 -16.84 -47.85 7.28
C VAL A 27 -16.35 -46.44 6.94
N LEU A 28 -17.25 -45.47 6.75
CA LEU A 28 -16.86 -44.08 6.49
C LEU A 28 -16.01 -43.47 7.62
N GLN A 29 -16.36 -43.73 8.88
CA GLN A 29 -15.59 -43.21 10.03
C GLN A 29 -14.17 -43.80 10.05
N ALA A 30 -14.04 -45.08 9.67
CA ALA A 30 -12.75 -45.72 9.53
C ALA A 30 -11.94 -45.17 8.36
N LYS A 31 -12.57 -44.93 7.21
CA LYS A 31 -11.95 -44.25 6.05
C LYS A 31 -11.42 -42.86 6.41
N SER A 32 -12.22 -42.06 7.09
CA SER A 32 -11.83 -40.71 7.54
C SER A 32 -10.69 -40.73 8.57
N GLN A 33 -10.60 -41.76 9.40
CA GLN A 33 -9.49 -41.91 10.34
C GLN A 33 -8.17 -42.25 9.63
N MET A 34 -8.23 -42.86 8.44
CA MET A 34 -7.05 -43.19 7.64
C MET A 34 -6.54 -42.06 6.76
N GLU A 35 -7.44 -41.18 6.35
CA GLU A 35 -7.18 -40.13 5.37
C GLU A 35 -5.94 -39.26 5.69
N PRO A 36 -5.71 -38.80 6.95
CA PRO A 36 -4.53 -38.01 7.28
C PRO A 36 -3.20 -38.76 7.11
N ASP A 37 -3.20 -40.08 7.28
CA ASP A 37 -1.98 -40.88 7.29
C ASP A 37 -1.53 -41.29 5.89
N TRP A 38 -2.49 -41.44 4.97
CA TRP A 38 -2.23 -41.92 3.61
C TRP A 38 -2.35 -40.81 2.55
N HIS A 39 -2.73 -39.59 2.95
CA HIS A 39 -3.05 -38.48 2.05
C HIS A 39 -4.03 -38.93 0.93
N PHE A 40 -5.00 -39.75 1.32
CA PHE A 40 -5.92 -40.40 0.39
C PHE A 40 -7.37 -40.24 0.86
N PRO A 41 -8.17 -39.37 0.20
CA PRO A 41 -9.50 -39.00 0.67
C PRO A 41 -10.47 -40.18 0.82
N ALA A 42 -11.29 -40.18 1.88
CA ALA A 42 -12.25 -41.24 2.14
C ALA A 42 -13.20 -41.53 0.97
N ALA A 43 -13.63 -40.49 0.25
CA ALA A 43 -14.52 -40.62 -0.91
C ALA A 43 -13.86 -41.35 -2.10
N CYS A 44 -12.52 -41.37 -2.17
CA CYS A 44 -11.79 -42.03 -3.25
C CYS A 44 -11.35 -43.47 -2.87
N GLN A 45 -11.66 -43.90 -1.64
CA GLN A 45 -11.30 -45.21 -1.11
C GLN A 45 -12.41 -46.23 -1.37
N LYS A 46 -12.14 -47.24 -2.20
CA LYS A 46 -12.97 -48.45 -2.32
C LYS A 46 -12.41 -49.55 -1.43
N TRP A 47 -13.13 -49.89 -0.38
CA TRP A 47 -12.74 -50.92 0.58
C TRP A 47 -13.38 -52.25 0.19
N THR A 48 -12.58 -53.29 0.13
CA THR A 48 -13.03 -54.65 -0.15
C THR A 48 -12.50 -55.60 0.92
N ALA A 49 -13.38 -56.40 1.51
CA ALA A 49 -13.02 -57.48 2.42
C ALA A 49 -13.34 -58.80 1.72
N ASP A 50 -12.32 -59.61 1.46
CA ASP A 50 -12.36 -60.81 0.63
C ASP A 50 -12.90 -60.58 -0.79
N SER A 51 -14.21 -60.61 -0.98
CA SER A 51 -14.92 -60.36 -2.26
C SER A 51 -16.13 -59.43 -2.12
N VAL A 52 -16.33 -58.84 -0.94
CA VAL A 52 -17.44 -57.94 -0.64
C VAL A 52 -16.92 -56.50 -0.62
N VAL A 53 -17.60 -55.61 -1.35
CA VAL A 53 -17.36 -54.16 -1.27
C VAL A 53 -18.05 -53.65 -0.02
N LEU A 54 -17.30 -52.93 0.82
CA LEU A 54 -17.81 -52.32 2.05
C LEU A 54 -18.33 -50.92 1.73
N GLY A 55 -19.65 -50.72 1.88
CA GLY A 55 -20.31 -49.44 1.69
C GLY A 55 -20.08 -48.49 2.86
N ASP A 56 -20.14 -47.18 2.61
CA ASP A 56 -19.81 -46.16 3.62
C ASP A 56 -20.72 -46.20 4.86
N SER A 57 -21.96 -46.67 4.70
CA SER A 57 -22.95 -46.86 5.76
C SER A 57 -22.93 -48.25 6.41
N ASP A 58 -22.05 -49.14 5.97
CA ASP A 58 -21.91 -50.47 6.58
C ASP A 58 -21.23 -50.34 7.94
N ARG A 59 -21.66 -51.15 8.91
CA ARG A 59 -20.99 -51.24 10.21
C ARG A 59 -19.84 -52.23 10.14
N LEU A 60 -18.71 -51.93 10.74
CA LEU A 60 -17.55 -52.82 10.66
C LEU A 60 -17.78 -54.19 11.34
N ASP A 61 -18.61 -54.24 12.39
CA ASP A 61 -18.96 -55.48 13.08
C ASP A 61 -19.80 -56.46 12.25
N THR A 62 -20.51 -56.01 11.22
CA THR A 62 -21.27 -56.91 10.33
C THR A 62 -20.36 -57.70 9.39
N HIS A 63 -19.12 -57.27 9.22
CA HIS A 63 -18.14 -57.89 8.31
C HIS A 63 -16.98 -58.60 9.04
N CYS A 64 -16.94 -58.57 10.38
CA CYS A 64 -15.86 -59.15 11.16
C CYS A 64 -16.36 -60.12 12.25
N GLN A 65 -15.79 -61.32 12.32
CA GLN A 65 -16.06 -62.25 13.43
C GLN A 65 -15.38 -61.78 14.72
N PRO A 66 -16.02 -61.90 15.90
CA PRO A 66 -15.45 -61.47 17.17
C PRO A 66 -14.04 -62.06 17.41
N GLY A 67 -13.05 -61.19 17.60
CA GLY A 67 -11.67 -61.57 17.90
C GLY A 67 -10.79 -61.89 16.68
N LYS A 68 -11.31 -61.78 15.45
CA LYS A 68 -10.51 -61.90 14.22
C LYS A 68 -10.12 -60.54 13.67
N VAL A 69 -9.01 -60.50 12.92
CA VAL A 69 -8.57 -59.32 12.19
C VAL A 69 -9.34 -59.25 10.87
N LEU A 70 -9.99 -58.11 10.59
CA LEU A 70 -10.65 -57.87 9.31
C LEU A 70 -9.60 -57.38 8.31
N LYS A 71 -9.30 -58.20 7.29
CA LYS A 71 -8.38 -57.83 6.22
C LYS A 71 -9.14 -57.03 5.17
N VAL A 72 -8.74 -55.79 4.96
CA VAL A 72 -9.37 -54.87 4.01
C VAL A 72 -8.35 -54.49 2.94
N ARG A 73 -8.71 -54.70 1.69
CA ARG A 73 -7.98 -54.15 0.54
C ARG A 73 -8.59 -52.81 0.17
N VAL A 74 -7.74 -51.79 0.11
CA VAL A 74 -8.10 -50.42 -0.26
C VAL A 74 -7.63 -50.16 -1.70
N VAL A 75 -8.58 -49.86 -2.58
CA VAL A 75 -8.38 -49.59 -4.00
C VAL A 75 -8.80 -48.15 -4.31
N ALA A 76 -8.10 -47.50 -5.24
CA ALA A 76 -8.50 -46.18 -5.70
C ALA A 76 -9.70 -46.25 -6.66
N SER A 77 -10.76 -45.49 -6.37
CA SER A 77 -11.98 -45.45 -7.17
C SER A 77 -12.64 -44.08 -7.09
N LEU A 78 -13.18 -43.62 -8.22
CA LEU A 78 -13.96 -42.38 -8.30
C LEU A 78 -15.48 -42.64 -8.32
N GLU A 79 -15.94 -43.89 -8.15
CA GLU A 79 -17.37 -44.25 -8.21
C GLU A 79 -18.21 -43.47 -7.18
N ASN A 80 -17.70 -43.32 -5.96
CA ASN A 80 -18.35 -42.54 -4.91
C ASN A 80 -18.36 -41.04 -5.25
N VAL A 81 -17.27 -40.52 -5.82
CA VAL A 81 -17.18 -39.11 -6.26
C VAL A 81 -18.16 -38.84 -7.41
N GLU A 82 -18.27 -39.76 -8.38
CA GLU A 82 -19.22 -39.67 -9.48
C GLU A 82 -20.65 -39.62 -8.97
N ARG A 83 -21.03 -40.53 -8.07
CA ARG A 83 -22.35 -40.54 -7.42
C ARG A 83 -22.63 -39.24 -6.66
N ASP A 84 -21.67 -38.79 -5.87
CA ASP A 84 -21.85 -37.65 -4.96
C ASP A 84 -21.69 -36.30 -5.69
N THR A 85 -21.29 -36.31 -6.97
CA THR A 85 -21.28 -35.13 -7.84
C THR A 85 -22.47 -35.07 -8.81
N ASP A 86 -23.31 -36.10 -8.89
CA ASP A 86 -24.44 -36.18 -9.82
C ASP A 86 -25.48 -35.04 -9.63
N GLU A 87 -26.34 -34.79 -10.62
CA GLU A 87 -27.31 -33.70 -10.62
C GLU A 87 -28.27 -33.77 -9.41
N GLY A 88 -28.60 -34.99 -8.95
CA GLY A 88 -29.45 -35.23 -7.79
C GLY A 88 -28.77 -35.08 -6.42
N ALA A 89 -27.45 -34.91 -6.37
CA ALA A 89 -26.70 -34.76 -5.13
C ALA A 89 -26.89 -33.37 -4.51
N SER A 90 -26.87 -33.31 -3.18
CA SER A 90 -26.93 -32.04 -2.44
C SER A 90 -25.66 -31.22 -2.64
N THR A 91 -25.75 -29.90 -2.44
CA THR A 91 -24.59 -29.00 -2.47
C THR A 91 -23.47 -29.48 -1.53
N HIS A 92 -23.81 -30.02 -0.37
CA HIS A 92 -22.83 -30.52 0.59
C HIS A 92 -22.07 -31.74 0.06
N GLU A 93 -22.78 -32.70 -0.54
CA GLU A 93 -22.18 -33.90 -1.13
C GLU A 93 -21.25 -33.52 -2.29
N LYS A 94 -21.71 -32.64 -3.18
CA LYS A 94 -20.91 -32.12 -4.30
C LYS A 94 -19.63 -31.44 -3.81
N LEU A 95 -19.73 -30.61 -2.77
CA LEU A 95 -18.56 -29.94 -2.18
C LEU A 95 -17.57 -30.92 -1.57
N MET A 96 -18.04 -31.93 -0.85
CA MET A 96 -17.17 -32.96 -0.25
C MET A 96 -16.50 -33.81 -1.32
N ALA A 97 -17.23 -34.16 -2.38
CA ALA A 97 -16.70 -34.93 -3.49
C ALA A 97 -15.64 -34.14 -4.29
N LEU A 98 -15.88 -32.85 -4.59
CA LEU A 98 -14.91 -31.99 -5.25
C LEU A 98 -13.70 -31.69 -4.36
N LYS A 99 -13.89 -31.57 -3.04
CA LYS A 99 -12.79 -31.47 -2.09
C LYS A 99 -11.91 -32.73 -2.11
N ALA A 100 -12.53 -33.91 -2.17
CA ALA A 100 -11.79 -35.16 -2.31
C ALA A 100 -10.99 -35.21 -3.63
N LEU A 101 -11.54 -34.71 -4.74
CA LEU A 101 -10.77 -34.55 -5.98
C LEU A 101 -9.58 -33.59 -5.83
N TYR A 102 -9.75 -32.50 -5.11
CA TYR A 102 -8.66 -31.55 -4.84
C TYR A 102 -7.53 -32.16 -3.99
N GLU A 103 -7.85 -33.02 -3.03
CA GLU A 103 -6.86 -33.62 -2.13
C GLU A 103 -6.17 -34.87 -2.72
N LEU A 104 -6.52 -35.27 -3.95
CA LEU A 104 -5.89 -36.40 -4.64
C LEU A 104 -4.51 -36.05 -5.22
N GLU A 105 -3.44 -36.53 -4.59
CA GLU A 105 -2.06 -36.37 -5.08
C GLU A 105 -1.57 -37.53 -5.98
N LEU A 106 -2.29 -38.65 -6.04
CA LEU A 106 -1.70 -39.97 -6.37
C LEU A 106 -2.09 -40.58 -7.73
N MET A 107 -2.93 -39.94 -8.55
CA MET A 107 -3.53 -40.59 -9.74
C MET A 107 -2.82 -40.25 -11.06
N LYS A 108 -1.54 -40.59 -11.26
CA LYS A 108 -0.93 -40.46 -12.60
C LYS A 108 -1.52 -41.49 -13.58
N GLY A 109 -2.28 -41.04 -14.59
CA GLY A 109 -2.85 -41.89 -15.66
C GLY A 109 -4.34 -41.65 -15.93
N GLN A 110 -5.10 -42.69 -16.33
CA GLN A 110 -6.53 -42.62 -16.68
C GLN A 110 -7.44 -42.05 -15.58
N GLY A 111 -7.02 -42.12 -14.32
CA GLY A 111 -7.73 -41.53 -13.19
C GLY A 111 -7.83 -40.00 -13.24
N ASN A 112 -6.87 -39.33 -13.88
CA ASN A 112 -6.90 -37.87 -14.05
C ASN A 112 -7.93 -37.43 -15.08
N GLU A 113 -8.12 -38.16 -16.18
CA GLU A 113 -9.12 -37.80 -17.20
C GLU A 113 -10.55 -37.85 -16.65
N LEU A 114 -10.89 -38.90 -15.90
CA LEU A 114 -12.19 -39.01 -15.25
C LEU A 114 -12.37 -37.95 -14.15
N ALA A 115 -11.35 -37.71 -13.32
CA ALA A 115 -11.39 -36.66 -12.30
C ALA A 115 -11.58 -35.26 -12.91
N MET A 116 -10.87 -34.97 -14.01
CA MET A 116 -11.04 -33.71 -14.77
C MET A 116 -12.46 -33.61 -15.34
N ALA A 117 -13.01 -34.69 -15.91
CA ALA A 117 -14.36 -34.70 -16.47
C ALA A 117 -15.42 -34.45 -15.38
N LEU A 118 -15.30 -35.09 -14.21
CA LEU A 118 -16.20 -34.90 -13.07
C LEU A 118 -16.15 -33.45 -12.56
N ALA A 119 -14.95 -32.86 -12.43
CA ALA A 119 -14.81 -31.46 -12.05
C ALA A 119 -15.38 -30.52 -13.13
N ALA A 120 -15.03 -30.73 -14.41
CA ALA A 120 -15.51 -29.90 -15.52
C ALA A 120 -17.05 -29.92 -15.65
N ALA A 121 -17.69 -31.06 -15.38
CA ALA A 121 -19.14 -31.19 -15.42
C ALA A 121 -19.88 -30.35 -14.36
N ARG A 122 -19.17 -29.82 -13.36
CA ARG A 122 -19.72 -28.98 -12.27
C ARG A 122 -19.43 -27.48 -12.46
N MET A 123 -18.85 -27.09 -13.60
CA MET A 123 -18.58 -25.69 -13.94
C MET A 123 -19.84 -24.88 -14.24
N GLU A 124 -20.97 -25.54 -14.49
CA GLU A 124 -22.28 -24.90 -14.74
C GLU A 124 -23.26 -25.11 -13.58
N ASP A 125 -22.80 -25.58 -12.41
CA ASP A 125 -23.67 -25.77 -11.26
C ASP A 125 -24.26 -24.43 -10.78
N SER A 126 -25.53 -24.45 -10.36
CA SER A 126 -26.22 -23.26 -9.83
C SER A 126 -25.53 -22.65 -8.60
N ASP A 127 -24.86 -23.47 -7.79
CA ASP A 127 -24.15 -23.03 -6.58
C ASP A 127 -22.72 -22.58 -6.91
N ALA A 128 -22.40 -21.32 -6.61
CA ALA A 128 -21.07 -20.76 -6.84
C ALA A 128 -19.96 -21.45 -6.02
N GLY A 129 -20.30 -21.99 -4.85
CA GLY A 129 -19.37 -22.76 -4.02
C GLY A 129 -18.95 -24.05 -4.71
N VAL A 130 -19.89 -24.75 -5.34
CA VAL A 130 -19.64 -25.96 -6.15
C VAL A 130 -18.79 -25.62 -7.36
N ARG A 131 -19.14 -24.58 -8.14
CA ARG A 131 -18.33 -24.13 -9.29
C ARG A 131 -16.90 -23.78 -8.88
N ARG A 132 -16.72 -23.06 -7.78
CA ARG A 132 -15.40 -22.73 -7.24
C ARG A 132 -14.60 -23.98 -6.85
N ALA A 133 -15.24 -24.93 -6.17
CA ALA A 133 -14.61 -26.19 -5.80
C ALA A 133 -14.21 -27.00 -7.03
N ALA A 134 -15.02 -26.95 -8.09
CA ALA A 134 -14.76 -27.60 -9.36
C ALA A 134 -13.52 -26.99 -10.06
N VAL A 135 -13.40 -25.67 -10.10
CA VAL A 135 -12.20 -24.98 -10.64
C VAL A 135 -10.94 -25.39 -9.87
N ASN A 136 -10.99 -25.39 -8.54
CA ASN A 136 -9.85 -25.77 -7.72
C ASN A 136 -9.45 -27.24 -7.93
N ALA A 137 -10.43 -28.14 -7.94
CA ALA A 137 -10.21 -29.57 -8.18
C ALA A 137 -9.61 -29.80 -9.57
N LEU A 138 -10.20 -29.22 -10.62
CA LEU A 138 -9.70 -29.32 -11.98
C LEU A 138 -8.25 -28.82 -12.09
N ALA A 139 -7.96 -27.64 -11.52
CA ALA A 139 -6.63 -27.05 -11.57
C ALA A 139 -5.57 -27.88 -10.82
N GLN A 140 -5.99 -28.72 -9.86
CA GLN A 140 -5.10 -29.57 -9.08
C GLN A 140 -4.83 -30.92 -9.75
N VAL A 141 -5.85 -31.51 -10.38
CA VAL A 141 -5.74 -32.84 -11.01
C VAL A 141 -5.26 -32.79 -12.46
N ALA A 142 -5.42 -31.65 -13.14
CA ALA A 142 -4.99 -31.50 -14.52
C ALA A 142 -3.47 -31.41 -14.66
N ASP A 143 -2.94 -32.11 -15.67
CA ASP A 143 -1.54 -31.94 -16.06
C ASP A 143 -1.31 -30.53 -16.63
N LYS A 144 -0.15 -29.94 -16.33
CA LYS A 144 0.24 -28.65 -16.90
C LYS A 144 0.27 -28.73 -18.42
N GLY A 145 -0.34 -27.75 -19.08
CA GLY A 145 -0.47 -27.69 -20.53
C GLY A 145 -1.69 -28.41 -21.09
N ASN A 146 -2.54 -29.03 -20.25
CA ASN A 146 -3.78 -29.64 -20.72
C ASN A 146 -4.73 -28.59 -21.30
N GLU A 147 -4.99 -28.65 -22.60
CA GLU A 147 -5.78 -27.66 -23.34
C GLU A 147 -7.22 -27.53 -22.81
N GLY A 148 -7.85 -28.66 -22.46
CA GLY A 148 -9.21 -28.69 -21.92
C GLY A 148 -9.30 -28.02 -20.54
N ALA A 149 -8.30 -28.28 -19.69
CA ALA A 149 -8.20 -27.65 -18.38
C ALA A 149 -7.94 -26.14 -18.50
N ILE A 150 -7.01 -25.73 -19.37
CA ILE A 150 -6.74 -24.31 -19.67
C ILE A 150 -8.02 -23.62 -20.13
N HIS A 151 -8.73 -24.17 -21.12
CA HIS A 151 -9.98 -23.60 -21.62
C HIS A 151 -11.04 -23.46 -20.53
N THR A 152 -11.23 -24.51 -19.72
CA THR A 152 -12.26 -24.53 -18.67
C THR A 152 -11.94 -23.54 -17.55
N VAL A 153 -10.70 -23.49 -17.06
CA VAL A 153 -10.27 -22.51 -16.04
C VAL A 153 -10.34 -21.09 -16.61
N THR A 154 -10.01 -20.89 -17.89
CA THR A 154 -10.11 -19.56 -18.52
C THR A 154 -11.56 -19.11 -18.64
N ASN A 155 -12.51 -20.00 -18.95
CA ASN A 155 -13.94 -19.68 -18.97
C ASN A 155 -14.45 -19.28 -17.56
N ALA A 156 -13.93 -19.90 -16.51
CA ALA A 156 -14.27 -19.54 -15.13
C ALA A 156 -13.81 -18.11 -14.72
N LEU A 157 -12.94 -17.46 -15.51
CA LEU A 157 -12.65 -16.03 -15.33
C LEU A 157 -13.85 -15.13 -15.68
N GLU A 158 -14.84 -15.67 -16.41
CA GLU A 158 -16.07 -14.96 -16.80
C GLU A 158 -17.22 -15.16 -15.82
N ASP A 159 -17.02 -15.96 -14.76
CA ASP A 159 -18.07 -16.31 -13.81
C ASP A 159 -18.70 -15.06 -13.16
N GLU A 160 -19.97 -15.17 -12.80
CA GLU A 160 -20.72 -14.13 -12.10
C GLU A 160 -20.13 -13.87 -10.71
N ASP A 161 -19.73 -14.95 -10.02
CA ASP A 161 -19.26 -14.94 -8.66
C ASP A 161 -17.77 -14.60 -8.56
N LEU A 162 -17.43 -13.73 -7.60
CA LEU A 162 -16.06 -13.28 -7.39
C LEU A 162 -15.13 -14.42 -6.98
N TYR A 163 -15.58 -15.33 -6.12
CA TYR A 163 -14.73 -16.38 -5.59
C TYR A 163 -14.41 -17.45 -6.64
N VAL A 164 -15.33 -17.71 -7.58
CA VAL A 164 -15.06 -18.58 -8.74
C VAL A 164 -13.99 -17.94 -9.63
N ARG A 165 -14.12 -16.65 -9.95
CA ARG A 165 -13.09 -15.94 -10.73
C ARG A 165 -11.73 -15.91 -10.05
N THR A 166 -11.69 -15.70 -8.73
CA THR A 166 -10.42 -15.75 -7.97
C THR A 166 -9.80 -17.14 -7.97
N ALA A 167 -10.62 -18.20 -7.84
CA ALA A 167 -10.14 -19.58 -7.98
C ALA A 167 -9.58 -19.84 -9.38
N ALA A 168 -10.20 -19.30 -10.42
CA ALA A 168 -9.69 -19.39 -11.79
C ALA A 168 -8.31 -18.73 -11.92
N VAL A 169 -8.14 -17.49 -11.44
CA VAL A 169 -6.83 -16.80 -11.43
C VAL A 169 -5.76 -17.62 -10.69
N ALA A 170 -6.08 -18.16 -9.52
CA ALA A 170 -5.15 -18.98 -8.74
C ALA A 170 -4.88 -20.36 -9.37
N GLY A 171 -5.82 -20.88 -10.16
CA GLY A 171 -5.72 -22.16 -10.85
C GLY A 171 -4.90 -22.09 -12.15
N MET A 172 -4.87 -20.94 -12.83
CA MET A 172 -4.12 -20.74 -14.07
C MET A 172 -2.65 -21.20 -14.02
N PRO A 173 -1.82 -20.81 -13.03
CA PRO A 173 -0.42 -21.27 -12.96
C PRO A 173 -0.26 -22.77 -12.61
N LYS A 174 -1.35 -23.44 -12.19
CA LYS A 174 -1.36 -24.89 -11.98
C LYS A 174 -1.65 -25.66 -13.27
N VAL A 175 -2.46 -25.10 -14.18
CA VAL A 175 -2.84 -25.74 -15.46
C VAL A 175 -1.99 -25.28 -16.64
N ALA A 176 -1.29 -24.16 -16.54
CA ALA A 176 -0.43 -23.62 -17.59
C ALA A 176 0.97 -23.33 -17.05
N GLU A 177 1.99 -23.64 -17.84
CA GLU A 177 3.35 -23.15 -17.58
C GLU A 177 3.44 -21.65 -17.88
N PRO A 178 4.34 -20.90 -17.20
CA PRO A 178 4.64 -19.53 -17.59
C PRO A 178 4.98 -19.46 -19.07
N GLY A 179 4.40 -18.51 -19.80
CA GLY A 179 4.66 -18.34 -21.24
C GLY A 179 3.81 -19.21 -22.16
N ASN A 180 2.93 -20.07 -21.63
CA ASN A 180 2.08 -20.92 -22.46
C ASN A 180 1.21 -20.08 -23.42
N GLU A 181 1.45 -20.21 -24.73
CA GLU A 181 0.82 -19.38 -25.76
C GLU A 181 -0.71 -19.51 -25.79
N LEU A 182 -1.24 -20.72 -25.60
CA LEU A 182 -2.68 -20.97 -25.58
C LEU A 182 -3.34 -20.26 -24.38
N ALA A 183 -2.72 -20.36 -23.20
CA ALA A 183 -3.21 -19.70 -22.00
C ALA A 183 -3.12 -18.16 -22.14
N LEU A 184 -1.99 -17.64 -22.61
CA LEU A 184 -1.81 -16.20 -22.84
C LEU A 184 -2.82 -15.65 -23.86
N PHE A 185 -3.04 -16.35 -24.97
CA PHE A 185 -4.00 -15.94 -25.99
C PHE A 185 -5.45 -15.98 -25.47
N SER A 186 -5.83 -17.08 -24.81
CA SER A 186 -7.20 -17.26 -24.32
C SER A 186 -7.55 -16.30 -23.18
N VAL A 187 -6.63 -16.02 -22.26
CA VAL A 187 -6.81 -14.99 -21.22
C VAL A 187 -6.75 -13.58 -21.85
N GLY A 188 -5.85 -13.34 -22.80
CA GLY A 188 -5.71 -12.06 -23.49
C GLY A 188 -7.00 -11.60 -24.18
N ASN A 189 -7.77 -12.53 -24.76
CA ASN A 189 -9.07 -12.23 -25.37
C ASN A 189 -10.09 -11.65 -24.37
N ARG A 190 -9.93 -11.90 -23.07
CA ARG A 190 -10.84 -11.40 -22.01
C ARG A 190 -10.48 -10.01 -21.50
N ILE A 191 -9.35 -9.44 -21.94
CA ILE A 191 -8.96 -8.07 -21.64
C ILE A 191 -9.92 -7.06 -22.30
N LYS A 192 -10.60 -7.42 -23.39
CA LYS A 192 -11.60 -6.57 -24.05
C LYS A 192 -13.04 -6.95 -23.68
N HIS A 193 -13.22 -7.74 -22.63
CA HIS A 193 -14.53 -8.19 -22.19
C HIS A 193 -15.40 -7.03 -21.68
N THR A 194 -16.71 -7.10 -21.90
CA THR A 194 -17.67 -6.01 -21.55
C THR A 194 -17.73 -5.74 -20.05
N ARG A 195 -17.75 -6.82 -19.24
CA ARG A 195 -17.74 -6.76 -17.77
C ARG A 195 -16.35 -6.40 -17.23
N PRO A 196 -16.21 -5.32 -16.44
CA PRO A 196 -14.92 -4.92 -15.87
C PRO A 196 -14.33 -5.96 -14.91
N GLU A 197 -15.18 -6.72 -14.21
CA GLU A 197 -14.70 -7.73 -13.26
C GLU A 197 -13.95 -8.86 -13.96
N VAL A 198 -14.38 -9.22 -15.18
CA VAL A 198 -13.73 -10.22 -16.03
C VAL A 198 -12.39 -9.70 -16.52
N ARG A 199 -12.31 -8.43 -16.94
CA ARG A 199 -11.05 -7.80 -17.36
C ARG A 199 -10.01 -7.81 -16.23
N ILE A 200 -10.43 -7.50 -15.00
CA ILE A 200 -9.56 -7.54 -13.81
C ILE A 200 -9.07 -8.98 -13.55
N SER A 201 -9.95 -9.97 -13.64
CA SER A 201 -9.57 -11.38 -13.51
C SER A 201 -8.61 -11.81 -14.60
N ALA A 202 -8.81 -11.37 -15.85
CA ALA A 202 -7.89 -11.62 -16.95
C ALA A 202 -6.51 -10.98 -16.72
N ILE A 203 -6.46 -9.73 -16.24
CA ILE A 203 -5.19 -9.08 -15.85
C ILE A 203 -4.46 -9.89 -14.77
N GLY A 204 -5.20 -10.34 -13.74
CA GLY A 204 -4.64 -11.18 -12.67
C GLY A 204 -4.10 -12.49 -13.22
N ALA A 205 -4.87 -13.20 -14.04
CA ALA A 205 -4.46 -14.45 -14.67
C ALA A 205 -3.23 -14.27 -15.56
N LEU A 206 -3.20 -13.24 -16.43
CA LEU A 206 -2.03 -12.91 -17.26
C LEU A 206 -0.79 -12.72 -16.39
N THR A 207 -0.91 -11.95 -15.31
CA THR A 207 0.21 -11.69 -14.39
C THR A 207 0.84 -12.98 -13.83
N GLU A 208 0.03 -13.99 -13.53
CA GLU A 208 0.50 -15.26 -12.95
C GLU A 208 1.07 -16.24 -13.99
N ILE A 209 0.67 -16.14 -15.26
CA ILE A 209 1.11 -17.04 -16.35
C ILE A 209 2.09 -16.39 -17.32
N SER A 210 2.39 -15.10 -17.18
CA SER A 210 3.39 -14.40 -18.01
C SER A 210 4.80 -14.81 -17.60
N GLU A 211 5.67 -15.03 -18.59
CA GLU A 211 7.11 -15.07 -18.34
C GLU A 211 7.61 -13.68 -17.92
N PRO A 212 8.55 -13.59 -16.96
CA PRO A 212 9.19 -12.33 -16.61
C PRO A 212 9.82 -11.66 -17.84
N GLY A 213 9.46 -10.41 -18.10
CA GLY A 213 9.93 -9.62 -19.24
C GLY A 213 9.21 -9.91 -20.56
N SER A 214 8.10 -10.65 -20.56
CA SER A 214 7.32 -10.94 -21.77
C SER A 214 6.76 -9.67 -22.42
N GLU A 215 7.32 -9.27 -23.57
CA GLU A 215 6.90 -8.08 -24.33
C GLU A 215 5.40 -8.10 -24.67
N ASN A 216 4.87 -9.25 -25.11
CA ASN A 216 3.44 -9.40 -25.43
C ASN A 216 2.55 -9.16 -24.20
N SER A 217 2.99 -9.64 -23.03
CA SER A 217 2.26 -9.44 -21.77
C SER A 217 2.31 -7.98 -21.33
N VAL A 218 3.48 -7.34 -21.45
CA VAL A 218 3.66 -5.91 -21.18
C VAL A 218 2.80 -5.06 -22.11
N PHE A 219 2.74 -5.40 -23.40
CA PHE A 219 1.90 -4.70 -24.38
C PHE A 219 0.42 -4.82 -24.01
N THR A 220 -0.05 -6.03 -23.73
CA THR A 220 -1.46 -6.31 -23.38
C THR A 220 -1.87 -5.61 -22.08
N LEU A 221 -1.03 -5.68 -21.04
CA LEU A 221 -1.27 -4.95 -19.79
C LEU A 221 -1.14 -3.43 -19.96
N GLY A 222 -0.28 -2.98 -20.88
CA GLY A 222 -0.20 -1.59 -21.31
C GLY A 222 -1.53 -1.09 -21.87
N GLU A 223 -2.19 -1.84 -22.76
CA GLU A 223 -3.53 -1.50 -23.27
C GLU A 223 -4.55 -1.32 -22.13
N CYS A 224 -4.43 -2.10 -21.05
CA CYS A 224 -5.33 -2.01 -19.89
C CYS A 224 -5.20 -0.70 -19.11
N LEU A 225 -4.10 0.04 -19.26
CA LEU A 225 -3.94 1.38 -18.67
C LEU A 225 -4.87 2.41 -19.33
N GLU A 226 -5.36 2.13 -20.54
CA GLU A 226 -6.32 2.97 -21.26
C GLU A 226 -7.79 2.60 -20.96
N ASP A 227 -8.02 1.60 -20.10
CA ASP A 227 -9.38 1.14 -19.80
C ASP A 227 -10.24 2.27 -19.21
N PRO A 228 -11.52 2.41 -19.62
CA PRO A 228 -12.40 3.45 -19.08
C PRO A 228 -12.65 3.30 -17.58
N VAL A 229 -12.57 2.08 -17.04
CA VAL A 229 -12.86 1.78 -15.64
C VAL A 229 -11.59 1.84 -14.79
N ARG A 230 -11.64 2.68 -13.75
CA ARG A 230 -10.51 2.91 -12.84
C ARG A 230 -9.96 1.63 -12.21
N SER A 231 -10.80 0.71 -11.74
CA SER A 231 -10.35 -0.53 -11.12
C SER A 231 -9.59 -1.46 -12.07
N VAL A 232 -9.85 -1.38 -13.38
CA VAL A 232 -9.10 -2.14 -14.40
C VAL A 232 -7.71 -1.50 -14.60
N ARG A 233 -7.65 -0.16 -14.69
CA ARG A 233 -6.35 0.55 -14.73
C ARG A 233 -5.51 0.28 -13.50
N ASP A 234 -6.10 0.34 -12.30
CA ASP A 234 -5.42 0.05 -11.04
C ASP A 234 -4.87 -1.39 -11.01
N ALA A 235 -5.61 -2.36 -11.57
CA ALA A 235 -5.14 -3.74 -11.71
C ALA A 235 -3.93 -3.83 -12.65
N ALA A 236 -3.94 -3.13 -13.79
CA ALA A 236 -2.82 -3.07 -14.71
C ALA A 236 -1.57 -2.40 -14.10
N VAL A 237 -1.76 -1.31 -13.35
CA VAL A 237 -0.69 -0.63 -12.58
C VAL A 237 -0.09 -1.58 -11.53
N ALA A 238 -0.90 -2.43 -10.91
CA ALA A 238 -0.43 -3.43 -9.95
C ALA A 238 0.30 -4.61 -10.62
N ALA A 239 -0.13 -5.00 -11.83
CA ALA A 239 0.37 -6.15 -12.58
C ALA A 239 1.73 -5.91 -13.25
N LEU A 240 1.89 -4.77 -13.95
CA LEU A 240 3.09 -4.50 -14.75
C LEU A 240 4.40 -4.67 -13.95
N PRO A 241 4.56 -4.08 -12.74
CA PRO A 241 5.80 -4.23 -11.96
C PRO A 241 6.07 -5.64 -11.42
N LYS A 242 5.11 -6.57 -11.50
CA LYS A 242 5.32 -7.98 -11.12
C LYS A 242 5.93 -8.80 -12.26
N ILE A 243 5.62 -8.43 -13.50
CA ILE A 243 6.10 -9.16 -14.68
C ILE A 243 7.37 -8.55 -15.28
N VAL A 244 7.74 -7.30 -14.93
CA VAL A 244 8.97 -6.66 -15.46
C VAL A 244 9.96 -6.30 -14.36
N GLY A 245 11.25 -6.45 -14.70
CA GLY A 245 12.34 -5.96 -13.88
C GLY A 245 12.47 -4.44 -13.95
N ARG A 246 13.20 -3.85 -12.99
CA ARG A 246 13.52 -2.42 -13.05
C ARG A 246 14.42 -2.09 -14.24
N GLY A 247 14.12 -0.98 -14.92
CA GLY A 247 14.86 -0.53 -16.09
C GLY A 247 14.51 -1.27 -17.39
N ASP A 248 13.36 -1.95 -17.44
CA ASP A 248 12.89 -2.58 -18.67
C ASP A 248 12.56 -1.54 -19.75
N GLY A 249 13.41 -1.45 -20.78
CA GLY A 249 13.29 -0.47 -21.85
C GLY A 249 12.02 -0.64 -22.69
N TYR A 250 11.54 -1.86 -22.85
CA TYR A 250 10.30 -2.13 -23.59
C TYR A 250 9.07 -1.58 -22.86
N THR A 251 9.04 -1.72 -21.53
CA THR A 251 8.00 -1.13 -20.67
C THR A 251 8.04 0.38 -20.74
N PHE A 252 9.22 1.00 -20.74
CA PHE A 252 9.33 2.45 -20.93
C PHE A 252 8.71 2.90 -22.26
N PHE A 253 9.01 2.21 -23.37
CA PHE A 253 8.43 2.53 -24.67
C PHE A 253 6.89 2.39 -24.65
N THR A 254 6.39 1.25 -24.17
CA THR A 254 4.97 0.90 -24.18
C THR A 254 4.16 1.81 -23.25
N VAL A 255 4.60 1.99 -22.01
CA VAL A 255 3.90 2.82 -21.02
C VAL A 255 4.14 4.30 -21.29
N GLY A 256 5.33 4.69 -21.75
CA GLY A 256 5.68 6.06 -22.11
C GLY A 256 4.79 6.65 -23.19
N ALA A 257 4.33 5.85 -24.15
CA ALA A 257 3.37 6.26 -25.17
C ALA A 257 2.05 6.82 -24.60
N ARG A 258 1.70 6.45 -23.36
CA ARG A 258 0.47 6.89 -22.66
C ARG A 258 0.64 8.16 -21.85
N LEU A 259 1.86 8.68 -21.72
CA LEU A 259 2.11 9.96 -21.05
C LEU A 259 1.50 11.16 -21.78
N GLU A 260 1.16 11.02 -23.07
CA GLU A 260 0.50 12.07 -23.86
C GLU A 260 -0.99 11.77 -24.12
N HIS A 261 -1.56 10.77 -23.42
CA HIS A 261 -2.94 10.37 -23.64
C HIS A 261 -3.93 11.50 -23.23
N PRO A 262 -5.02 11.76 -23.98
CA PRO A 262 -5.95 12.86 -23.68
C PRO A 262 -6.62 12.74 -22.30
N ASN A 263 -6.89 11.52 -21.84
CA ASN A 263 -7.44 11.28 -20.51
C ASN A 263 -6.34 11.37 -19.43
N ALA A 264 -6.52 12.28 -18.46
CA ALA A 264 -5.61 12.49 -17.34
C ALA A 264 -5.42 11.26 -16.46
N ASP A 265 -6.47 10.45 -16.27
CA ASP A 265 -6.36 9.23 -15.47
C ASP A 265 -5.39 8.22 -16.11
N VAL A 266 -5.36 8.14 -17.44
CA VAL A 266 -4.46 7.25 -18.18
C VAL A 266 -3.02 7.76 -18.06
N ARG A 267 -2.81 9.09 -18.18
CA ARG A 267 -1.49 9.70 -17.96
C ARG A 267 -0.99 9.44 -16.54
N ALA A 268 -1.86 9.59 -15.53
CA ALA A 268 -1.54 9.30 -14.14
C ALA A 268 -1.16 7.82 -13.93
N SER A 269 -1.91 6.87 -14.50
CA SER A 269 -1.57 5.45 -14.44
C SER A 269 -0.22 5.16 -15.11
N ALA A 270 0.07 5.79 -16.24
CA ALA A 270 1.37 5.65 -16.93
C ALA A 270 2.53 6.19 -16.07
N VAL A 271 2.35 7.37 -15.46
CA VAL A 271 3.32 7.96 -14.51
C VAL A 271 3.57 7.02 -13.34
N GLU A 272 2.52 6.46 -12.74
CA GLU A 272 2.65 5.56 -11.59
C GLU A 272 3.41 4.28 -11.94
N VAL A 273 3.14 3.68 -13.10
CA VAL A 273 3.90 2.52 -13.57
C VAL A 273 5.36 2.86 -13.79
N LEU A 274 5.67 3.96 -14.50
CA LEU A 274 7.04 4.38 -14.77
C LEU A 274 7.84 4.67 -13.49
N GLY A 275 7.20 5.23 -12.45
CA GLY A 275 7.84 5.41 -11.14
C GLY A 275 8.29 4.08 -10.51
N ARG A 276 7.45 3.05 -10.62
CA ARG A 276 7.70 1.73 -10.00
C ARG A 276 8.70 0.87 -10.77
N VAL A 277 8.66 0.93 -12.10
CA VAL A 277 9.52 0.11 -12.99
C VAL A 277 10.77 0.83 -13.47
N GLY A 278 10.83 2.16 -13.39
CA GLY A 278 11.99 2.94 -13.80
C GLY A 278 13.24 2.54 -13.02
N ALA A 279 14.37 2.42 -13.72
CA ALA A 279 15.66 2.31 -13.03
C ALA A 279 15.95 3.62 -12.31
N LYS A 280 16.61 3.54 -11.14
CA LYS A 280 17.02 4.74 -10.41
C LYS A 280 18.05 5.50 -11.24
N GLY A 281 17.83 6.79 -11.44
CA GLY A 281 18.69 7.64 -12.27
C GLY A 281 18.58 7.37 -13.77
N ASP A 282 17.51 6.74 -14.25
CA ASP A 282 17.26 6.62 -15.69
C ASP A 282 16.90 7.99 -16.27
N ASP A 283 17.81 8.58 -17.04
CA ASP A 283 17.65 9.90 -17.66
C ASP A 283 16.39 9.99 -18.54
N GLY A 284 16.02 8.91 -19.24
CA GLY A 284 14.85 8.87 -20.10
C GLY A 284 13.55 8.92 -19.30
N VAL A 285 13.47 8.10 -18.24
CA VAL A 285 12.32 8.10 -17.32
C VAL A 285 12.23 9.44 -16.58
N VAL A 286 13.35 9.94 -16.05
CA VAL A 286 13.42 11.21 -15.35
C VAL A 286 12.98 12.36 -16.25
N ALA A 287 13.47 12.44 -17.50
CA ALA A 287 13.09 13.48 -18.43
C ALA A 287 11.59 13.44 -18.74
N ALA A 288 11.04 12.25 -19.01
CA ALA A 288 9.62 12.05 -19.29
C ALA A 288 8.73 12.44 -18.09
N LEU A 289 9.09 12.02 -16.88
CA LEU A 289 8.40 12.39 -15.66
C LEU A 289 8.50 13.89 -15.38
N CYS A 290 9.68 14.49 -15.54
CA CYS A 290 9.86 15.93 -15.37
C CYS A 290 8.95 16.71 -16.32
N GLN A 291 8.82 16.30 -17.59
CA GLN A 291 7.89 16.92 -18.54
C GLN A 291 6.43 16.88 -18.06
N ARG A 292 6.04 15.84 -17.30
CA ARG A 292 4.70 15.72 -16.72
C ARG A 292 4.46 16.54 -15.45
N LEU A 293 5.48 17.20 -14.88
CA LEU A 293 5.23 18.25 -13.88
C LEU A 293 4.45 19.44 -14.47
N GLU A 294 4.48 19.60 -15.81
CA GLU A 294 3.73 20.61 -16.55
C GLU A 294 2.33 20.13 -16.97
N ASP A 295 1.89 18.97 -16.51
CA ASP A 295 0.56 18.44 -16.82
C ASP A 295 -0.55 19.39 -16.34
N SER A 296 -1.59 19.54 -17.16
CA SER A 296 -2.78 20.32 -16.82
C SER A 296 -3.53 19.81 -15.59
N ASP A 297 -3.53 18.49 -15.36
CA ASP A 297 -4.25 17.84 -14.28
C ASP A 297 -3.41 17.77 -12.99
N SER A 298 -4.00 18.20 -11.87
CA SER A 298 -3.30 18.27 -10.59
C SER A 298 -2.96 16.91 -10.02
N ARG A 299 -3.81 15.89 -10.22
CA ARG A 299 -3.53 14.54 -9.72
C ARG A 299 -2.35 13.93 -10.47
N THR A 300 -2.30 14.12 -11.79
CA THR A 300 -1.14 13.68 -12.59
C THR A 300 0.15 14.28 -12.05
N ARG A 301 0.17 15.59 -11.73
CA ARG A 301 1.34 16.23 -11.12
C ARG A 301 1.72 15.63 -9.76
N ASP A 302 0.76 15.30 -8.91
CA ASP A 302 1.03 14.64 -7.62
C ASP A 302 1.63 13.23 -7.81
N TYR A 303 1.14 12.47 -8.79
CA TYR A 303 1.73 11.19 -9.18
C TYR A 303 3.17 11.34 -9.69
N VAL A 304 3.45 12.40 -10.46
CA VAL A 304 4.79 12.69 -10.96
C VAL A 304 5.76 12.98 -9.82
N VAL A 305 5.35 13.80 -8.84
CA VAL A 305 6.18 14.10 -7.66
C VAL A 305 6.58 12.82 -6.92
N ARG A 306 5.62 11.89 -6.74
CA ARG A 306 5.89 10.58 -6.12
C ARG A 306 6.80 9.71 -6.99
N ALA A 307 6.50 9.59 -8.28
CA ALA A 307 7.28 8.80 -9.22
C ALA A 307 8.74 9.28 -9.30
N LEU A 308 8.98 10.61 -9.35
CA LEU A 308 10.31 11.20 -9.32
C LEU A 308 11.09 10.79 -8.06
N SER A 309 10.44 10.73 -6.89
CA SER A 309 11.11 10.27 -5.65
C SER A 309 11.50 8.78 -5.68
N GLU A 310 10.77 7.94 -6.43
CA GLU A 310 11.06 6.51 -6.55
C GLU A 310 12.21 6.23 -7.52
N VAL A 311 12.31 7.01 -8.59
CA VAL A 311 13.35 6.91 -9.62
C VAL A 311 14.56 7.82 -9.36
N ALA A 312 14.53 8.62 -8.30
CA ALA A 312 15.63 9.51 -7.98
C ALA A 312 16.97 8.74 -7.86
N PRO A 313 18.04 9.23 -8.52
CA PRO A 313 19.37 8.64 -8.40
C PRO A 313 19.90 8.78 -6.97
N ALA A 314 20.96 8.04 -6.65
CA ALA A 314 21.73 8.32 -5.44
C ALA A 314 22.31 9.75 -5.54
N LEU A 315 22.29 10.47 -4.41
CA LEU A 315 22.67 11.89 -4.28
C LEU A 315 23.82 12.32 -5.20
N GLY A 316 23.56 13.26 -6.11
CA GLY A 316 24.61 13.90 -6.93
C GLY A 316 24.41 13.89 -8.45
N ASP A 317 23.27 13.41 -8.97
CA ASP A 317 22.93 13.60 -10.39
C ASP A 317 22.38 15.02 -10.64
N ASP A 318 23.11 15.78 -11.44
CA ASP A 318 22.83 17.18 -11.77
C ASP A 318 21.70 17.31 -12.80
N GLY A 319 21.42 16.25 -13.58
CA GLY A 319 20.44 16.26 -14.67
C GLY A 319 19.00 16.39 -14.16
N MET A 320 18.60 15.49 -13.27
CA MET A 320 17.28 15.53 -12.62
C MET A 320 17.06 16.85 -11.87
N LEU A 321 18.06 17.25 -11.08
CA LEU A 321 17.99 18.48 -10.29
C LEU A 321 17.80 19.70 -11.19
N THR A 322 18.57 19.81 -12.26
CA THR A 322 18.45 20.90 -13.25
C THR A 322 17.07 20.93 -13.90
N ALA A 323 16.54 19.77 -14.27
CA ALA A 323 15.21 19.65 -14.90
C ALA A 323 14.07 20.07 -13.95
N VAL A 324 14.15 19.74 -12.66
CA VAL A 324 13.17 20.17 -11.66
C VAL A 324 13.34 21.66 -11.33
N LEU A 325 14.57 22.15 -11.15
CA LEU A 325 14.87 23.55 -10.90
C LEU A 325 14.36 24.48 -12.01
N HIS A 326 14.44 24.04 -13.27
CA HIS A 326 13.88 24.79 -14.38
C HIS A 326 12.37 25.06 -14.20
N ARG A 327 11.63 24.10 -13.66
CA ARG A 327 10.17 24.15 -13.50
C ARG A 327 9.70 24.93 -12.28
N VAL A 328 10.57 25.10 -11.29
CA VAL A 328 10.35 26.05 -10.19
C VAL A 328 10.16 27.49 -10.73
N ARG A 329 10.68 27.79 -11.92
CA ARG A 329 10.53 29.09 -12.60
C ARG A 329 9.38 29.14 -13.63
N SER A 330 8.50 28.15 -13.63
CA SER A 330 7.37 28.10 -14.56
C SER A 330 6.42 29.28 -14.38
N ALA A 331 5.80 29.72 -15.48
CA ALA A 331 4.75 30.74 -15.42
C ALA A 331 3.50 30.26 -14.65
N ASN A 332 3.24 28.94 -14.64
CA ASN A 332 2.10 28.35 -13.95
C ASN A 332 2.42 28.06 -12.47
N ALA A 333 1.66 28.66 -11.55
CA ALA A 333 1.84 28.51 -10.10
C ALA A 333 1.73 27.06 -9.63
N ASP A 334 0.83 26.27 -10.24
CA ASP A 334 0.68 24.86 -9.89
C ASP A 334 1.92 24.04 -10.25
N VAL A 335 2.55 24.36 -11.39
CA VAL A 335 3.79 23.70 -11.83
C VAL A 335 4.94 24.08 -10.90
N ARG A 336 5.00 25.35 -10.46
CA ARG A 336 5.98 25.78 -9.46
C ARG A 336 5.80 25.05 -8.13
N CYS A 337 4.56 24.89 -7.65
CA CYS A 337 4.24 24.10 -6.46
C CYS A 337 4.71 22.65 -6.59
N ALA A 338 4.34 21.97 -7.68
CA ALA A 338 4.72 20.57 -7.92
C ALA A 338 6.25 20.43 -8.04
N ALA A 339 6.91 21.36 -8.72
CA ALA A 339 8.37 21.37 -8.83
C ALA A 339 9.07 21.58 -7.48
N LEU A 340 8.57 22.49 -6.61
CA LEU A 340 9.10 22.68 -5.26
C LEU A 340 8.90 21.44 -4.38
N GLN A 341 7.75 20.77 -4.49
CA GLN A 341 7.49 19.52 -3.77
C GLN A 341 8.41 18.39 -4.25
N ALA A 342 8.57 18.25 -5.57
CA ALA A 342 9.51 17.30 -6.15
C ALA A 342 10.94 17.60 -5.68
N LEU A 343 11.36 18.87 -5.73
CA LEU A 343 12.67 19.32 -5.27
C LEU A 343 12.93 18.91 -3.81
N ALA A 344 11.95 19.12 -2.91
CA ALA A 344 12.07 18.74 -1.51
C ALA A 344 12.26 17.23 -1.27
N LEU A 345 11.76 16.38 -2.18
CA LEU A 345 11.88 14.92 -2.08
C LEU A 345 13.14 14.37 -2.75
N VAL A 346 13.58 15.00 -3.84
CA VAL A 346 14.64 14.46 -4.71
C VAL A 346 15.99 15.14 -4.50
N ALA A 347 16.01 16.39 -4.03
CA ALA A 347 17.25 17.08 -3.73
C ALA A 347 17.83 16.58 -2.40
N GLY A 348 19.13 16.34 -2.40
CA GLY A 348 19.88 16.16 -1.16
C GLY A 348 19.79 17.38 -0.25
N ARG A 349 19.83 17.12 1.07
CA ARG A 349 19.95 18.18 2.06
C ARG A 349 21.23 19.00 1.83
N GLY A 350 21.10 20.32 1.83
CA GLY A 350 22.19 21.26 1.71
C GLY A 350 22.62 21.59 0.28
N ILE A 351 21.84 21.22 -0.74
CA ILE A 351 22.12 21.63 -2.12
C ILE A 351 21.77 23.12 -2.29
N ASP A 352 22.80 23.96 -2.43
CA ASP A 352 22.68 25.42 -2.50
C ASP A 352 21.70 25.92 -3.58
N SER A 353 21.71 25.30 -4.76
CA SER A 353 20.80 25.68 -5.85
C SER A 353 19.34 25.38 -5.52
N ALA A 354 19.07 24.28 -4.82
CA ALA A 354 17.73 23.90 -4.38
C ALA A 354 17.22 24.82 -3.27
N VAL A 355 18.06 25.11 -2.28
CA VAL A 355 17.77 26.06 -1.20
C VAL A 355 17.50 27.46 -1.77
N ALA A 356 18.35 27.94 -2.68
CA ALA A 356 18.18 29.25 -3.30
C ALA A 356 16.89 29.34 -4.12
N ALA A 357 16.54 28.28 -4.86
CA ALA A 357 15.28 28.24 -5.61
C ALA A 357 14.05 28.27 -4.69
N ALA A 358 14.06 27.49 -3.61
CA ALA A 358 12.97 27.51 -2.64
C ALA A 358 12.88 28.86 -1.90
N ALA A 359 14.00 29.47 -1.55
CA ALA A 359 14.04 30.79 -0.92
C ALA A 359 13.45 31.88 -1.83
N ALA A 360 13.80 31.88 -3.12
CA ALA A 360 13.24 32.81 -4.10
C ALA A 360 11.71 32.67 -4.23
N CYS A 361 11.16 31.47 -4.10
CA CYS A 361 9.72 31.23 -4.12
C CYS A 361 8.97 31.70 -2.86
N LEU A 362 9.66 32.19 -1.82
CA LEU A 362 9.00 32.86 -0.69
C LEU A 362 8.38 34.21 -1.10
N GLU A 363 8.91 34.84 -2.17
CA GLU A 363 8.39 36.09 -2.74
C GLU A 363 7.40 35.85 -3.89
N ASP A 364 6.98 34.61 -4.12
CA ASP A 364 6.10 34.30 -5.24
C ASP A 364 4.77 35.05 -5.14
N SER A 365 4.27 35.54 -6.28
CA SER A 365 2.96 36.17 -6.39
C SER A 365 1.81 35.30 -5.87
N ASP A 366 1.93 33.98 -6.02
CA ASP A 366 0.93 33.01 -5.61
C ASP A 366 1.14 32.55 -4.15
N ALA A 367 0.11 32.68 -3.32
CA ALA A 367 0.18 32.36 -1.90
C ALA A 367 0.42 30.87 -1.62
N ASN A 368 -0.04 29.97 -2.50
CA ASN A 368 0.19 28.55 -2.35
C ASN A 368 1.65 28.20 -2.63
N VAL A 369 2.27 28.82 -3.65
CA VAL A 369 3.71 28.67 -3.93
C VAL A 369 4.54 29.13 -2.73
N ARG A 370 4.23 30.30 -2.15
CA ARG A 370 4.90 30.78 -0.92
C ARG A 370 4.82 29.79 0.23
N ARG A 371 3.63 29.21 0.45
CA ARG A 371 3.40 28.20 1.49
C ARG A 371 4.19 26.92 1.24
N VAL A 372 4.22 26.45 0.00
CA VAL A 372 4.99 25.25 -0.39
C VAL A 372 6.49 25.51 -0.22
N ALA A 373 7.00 26.67 -0.64
CA ALA A 373 8.39 27.08 -0.44
C ALA A 373 8.81 27.08 1.04
N ALA A 374 8.00 27.69 1.91
CA ALA A 374 8.25 27.71 3.36
C ALA A 374 8.22 26.30 4.00
N ASN A 375 7.53 25.34 3.39
CA ASN A 375 7.52 23.95 3.83
C ASN A 375 8.63 23.10 3.19
N ALA A 376 9.11 23.45 2.00
CA ALA A 376 10.19 22.77 1.30
C ALA A 376 11.57 23.14 1.88
N LEU A 377 11.77 24.40 2.28
CA LEU A 377 13.05 24.88 2.83
C LEU A 377 13.64 24.04 3.97
N PRO A 378 12.87 23.58 4.97
CA PRO A 378 13.38 22.70 6.04
C PRO A 378 13.79 21.30 5.58
N GLU A 379 13.20 20.80 4.49
CA GLU A 379 13.61 19.52 3.90
C GLU A 379 14.88 19.67 3.05
N LEU A 380 15.07 20.86 2.45
CA LEU A 380 16.21 21.19 1.60
C LEU A 380 17.43 21.71 2.38
N ALA A 381 17.21 22.45 3.46
CA ALA A 381 18.27 23.03 4.27
C ALA A 381 18.48 22.18 5.53
N GLN A 382 19.73 21.80 5.80
CA GLN A 382 20.09 21.32 7.13
C GLN A 382 19.86 22.46 8.15
N GLN A 383 19.32 22.13 9.32
CA GLN A 383 19.21 23.09 10.41
C GLN A 383 20.60 23.68 10.73
N GLY A 384 20.66 25.00 10.91
CA GLY A 384 21.91 25.72 11.13
C GLY A 384 22.71 26.01 9.85
N ASN A 385 22.17 25.71 8.67
CA ASN A 385 22.81 26.13 7.41
C ASN A 385 22.80 27.66 7.30
N ALA A 386 23.94 28.27 7.64
CA ALA A 386 24.11 29.73 7.66
C ALA A 386 23.74 30.41 6.33
N ARG A 387 23.97 29.74 5.20
CA ARG A 387 23.61 30.28 3.88
C ARG A 387 22.10 30.24 3.65
N ALA A 388 21.45 29.13 3.99
CA ALA A 388 19.99 29.01 3.91
C ALA A 388 19.30 30.02 4.82
N VAL A 389 19.81 30.17 6.05
CA VAL A 389 19.35 31.16 7.02
C VAL A 389 19.55 32.57 6.48
N SER A 390 20.75 32.91 6.00
CA SER A 390 21.05 34.24 5.43
C SER A 390 20.16 34.58 4.23
N LEU A 391 20.00 33.66 3.27
CA LEU A 391 19.13 33.86 2.09
C LEU A 391 17.67 34.04 2.50
N THR A 392 17.21 33.30 3.51
CA THR A 392 15.82 33.39 4.00
C THR A 392 15.61 34.69 4.79
N THR A 393 16.55 35.08 5.65
CA THR A 393 16.49 36.30 6.48
C THR A 393 16.44 37.58 5.64
N ALA A 394 17.10 37.62 4.49
CA ALA A 394 17.05 38.76 3.57
C ALA A 394 15.61 39.16 3.19
N TYR A 395 14.68 38.20 3.17
CA TYR A 395 13.28 38.42 2.82
C TYR A 395 12.41 38.93 3.99
N LEU A 396 12.96 39.10 5.19
CA LEU A 396 12.26 39.78 6.28
C LEU A 396 12.05 41.28 6.01
N GLU A 397 12.76 41.88 5.05
CA GLU A 397 12.60 43.28 4.66
C GLU A 397 11.63 43.48 3.48
N HIS A 398 10.99 42.41 3.00
CA HIS A 398 10.08 42.48 1.87
C HIS A 398 8.86 43.36 2.16
N LEU A 399 8.33 44.06 1.14
CA LEU A 399 7.21 44.99 1.29
C LEU A 399 5.89 44.29 1.69
N ASP A 400 5.66 43.09 1.19
CA ASP A 400 4.47 42.28 1.49
C ASP A 400 4.59 41.54 2.84
N GLY A 401 3.63 41.77 3.75
CA GLY A 401 3.58 41.12 5.06
C GLY A 401 3.34 39.60 5.01
N ASP A 402 2.72 39.09 3.95
CA ASP A 402 2.53 37.64 3.77
C ASP A 402 3.87 36.94 3.51
N VAL A 403 4.74 37.56 2.71
CA VAL A 403 6.11 37.09 2.47
C VAL A 403 6.89 37.08 3.78
N ARG A 404 6.85 38.18 4.54
CA ARG A 404 7.52 38.25 5.85
C ARG A 404 7.02 37.15 6.80
N CYS A 405 5.72 36.85 6.83
CA CYS A 405 5.17 35.74 7.61
C CYS A 405 5.67 34.36 7.13
N ALA A 406 5.76 34.13 5.82
CA ALA A 406 6.27 32.89 5.26
C ALA A 406 7.75 32.67 5.62
N VAL A 407 8.55 33.74 5.55
CA VAL A 407 9.97 33.77 5.94
C VAL A 407 10.13 33.42 7.42
N LEU A 408 9.34 34.03 8.32
CA LEU A 408 9.39 33.74 9.75
C LEU A 408 9.05 32.26 10.05
N ASN A 409 8.07 31.68 9.34
CA ASN A 409 7.76 30.26 9.46
C ASN A 409 8.94 29.38 9.01
N ALA A 410 9.60 29.73 7.90
CA ALA A 410 10.76 28.99 7.40
C ALA A 410 11.94 29.08 8.39
N LEU A 411 12.29 30.29 8.85
CA LEU A 411 13.36 30.52 9.84
C LEU A 411 13.14 29.70 11.12
N SER A 412 11.91 29.61 11.62
CA SER A 412 11.58 28.82 12.82
C SER A 412 11.90 27.32 12.72
N LYS A 413 12.22 26.83 11.52
CA LYS A 413 12.56 25.43 11.24
C LYS A 413 14.00 25.24 10.77
N ILE A 414 14.66 26.26 10.22
CA ILE A 414 16.01 26.16 9.64
C ILE A 414 17.10 26.83 10.47
N ALA A 415 16.76 27.83 11.29
CA ALA A 415 17.74 28.54 12.11
C ALA A 415 18.10 27.76 13.38
N ASP A 416 19.31 28.00 13.88
CA ASP A 416 19.77 27.45 15.15
C ASP A 416 19.11 28.15 16.34
N GLU A 417 18.89 27.38 17.40
CA GLU A 417 18.35 27.90 18.65
C GLU A 417 19.35 28.86 19.32
N GLY A 418 18.88 30.07 19.60
CA GLY A 418 19.66 31.15 20.19
C GLY A 418 20.61 31.83 19.19
N ASP A 419 20.36 31.75 17.89
CA ASP A 419 21.08 32.53 16.88
C ASP A 419 20.87 34.06 17.13
N PRO A 420 21.92 34.80 17.54
CA PRO A 420 21.79 36.21 17.88
C PRO A 420 21.38 37.09 16.70
N ASP A 421 21.79 36.75 15.48
CA ASP A 421 21.44 37.53 14.29
C ASP A 421 19.95 37.37 13.95
N ILE A 422 19.41 36.18 14.17
CA ILE A 422 17.98 35.91 14.00
C ILE A 422 17.17 36.60 15.10
N LEU A 423 17.59 36.52 16.36
CA LEU A 423 16.91 37.24 17.45
C LEU A 423 16.92 38.76 17.23
N ARG A 424 18.01 39.32 16.70
CA ARG A 424 18.08 40.73 16.30
C ARG A 424 17.09 41.04 15.17
N ALA A 425 17.05 40.24 14.11
CA ALA A 425 16.11 40.43 13.00
C ALA A 425 14.64 40.30 13.46
N LEU A 426 14.35 39.37 14.38
CA LEU A 426 13.04 39.22 15.01
C LEU A 426 12.68 40.44 15.87
N SER A 427 13.64 41.04 16.58
CA SER A 427 13.42 42.26 17.35
C SER A 427 12.93 43.40 16.45
N GLU A 428 13.53 43.57 15.28
CA GLU A 428 13.11 44.60 14.32
C GLU A 428 11.73 44.30 13.71
N ARG A 429 11.42 43.02 13.44
CA ARG A 429 10.10 42.61 12.93
C ARG A 429 9.03 42.54 14.01
N ALA A 430 9.39 42.58 15.29
CA ALA A 430 8.40 42.71 16.35
C ALA A 430 7.66 44.05 16.24
N GLU A 431 8.28 45.09 15.68
CA GLU A 431 7.71 46.43 15.44
C GLU A 431 7.04 46.59 14.08
N ASP A 432 6.80 45.49 13.36
CA ASP A 432 6.26 45.53 12.00
C ASP A 432 4.89 46.24 11.93
N PRO A 433 4.63 47.06 10.89
CA PRO A 433 3.33 47.71 10.73
C PRO A 433 2.17 46.70 10.58
N ASP A 434 2.42 45.52 10.01
CA ASP A 434 1.42 44.46 9.85
C ASP A 434 1.28 43.64 11.15
N PRO A 435 0.10 43.66 11.82
CA PRO A 435 -0.14 42.88 13.03
C PRO A 435 0.06 41.37 12.84
N ARG A 436 -0.14 40.85 11.63
CA ARG A 436 0.06 39.43 11.31
C ARG A 436 1.53 39.05 11.41
N VAL A 437 2.42 39.93 10.94
CA VAL A 437 3.88 39.74 11.05
C VAL A 437 4.31 39.82 12.51
N ARG A 438 3.84 40.81 13.26
CA ARG A 438 4.11 40.91 14.71
C ARG A 438 3.65 39.67 15.46
N CYS A 439 2.43 39.20 15.18
CA CYS A 439 1.90 37.98 15.77
C CYS A 439 2.78 36.78 15.42
N LYS A 440 3.24 36.69 14.17
CA LYS A 440 4.12 35.61 13.72
C LYS A 440 5.47 35.62 14.41
N VAL A 441 6.10 36.78 14.60
CA VAL A 441 7.36 36.93 15.37
C VAL A 441 7.19 36.33 16.76
N VAL A 442 6.12 36.74 17.44
CA VAL A 442 5.80 36.29 18.80
C VAL A 442 5.55 34.77 18.86
N GLU A 443 4.96 34.18 17.82
CA GLU A 443 4.73 32.73 17.72
C GLU A 443 6.00 31.92 17.46
N VAL A 444 6.98 32.46 16.73
CA VAL A 444 8.22 31.74 16.37
C VAL A 444 9.33 31.88 17.38
N LEU A 445 9.35 32.96 18.18
CA LEU A 445 10.35 33.19 19.24
C LEU A 445 10.54 31.97 20.16
N PRO A 446 9.50 31.27 20.64
CA PRO A 446 9.69 30.08 21.48
C PRO A 446 10.41 28.88 20.84
N LYS A 447 10.58 28.88 19.51
CA LYS A 447 11.33 27.84 18.80
C LYS A 447 12.77 28.26 18.49
N LEU A 448 13.04 29.56 18.52
CA LEU A 448 14.31 30.16 18.08
C LEU A 448 15.12 30.75 19.23
N ALA A 449 14.49 31.03 20.36
CA ALA A 449 15.14 31.51 21.56
C ALA A 449 15.45 30.34 22.49
N ARG A 450 16.58 30.42 23.20
CA ARG A 450 16.86 29.51 24.32
C ARG A 450 15.86 29.74 25.45
N HIS A 451 15.57 28.70 26.21
CA HIS A 451 14.84 28.86 27.46
C HIS A 451 15.60 29.85 28.36
N GLY A 452 14.91 30.86 28.88
CA GLY A 452 15.48 31.95 29.67
C GLY A 452 16.16 33.06 28.87
N ASP A 453 16.07 33.08 27.54
CA ASP A 453 16.74 34.10 26.71
C ASP A 453 16.20 35.51 26.97
N GLU A 454 17.05 36.36 27.55
CA GLU A 454 16.68 37.73 27.95
C GLU A 454 16.23 38.60 26.77
N THR A 455 16.81 38.39 25.57
CA THR A 455 16.47 39.17 24.38
C THR A 455 15.05 38.81 23.92
N ALA A 456 14.74 37.52 23.83
CA ALA A 456 13.41 37.06 23.46
C ALA A 456 12.34 37.49 24.49
N ILE A 457 12.66 37.41 25.78
CA ILE A 457 11.75 37.85 26.85
C ILE A 457 11.53 39.36 26.79
N LYS A 458 12.57 40.15 26.51
CA LYS A 458 12.45 41.59 26.30
C LYS A 458 11.52 41.91 25.12
N ILE A 459 11.74 41.30 23.96
CA ILE A 459 10.90 41.48 22.76
C ILE A 459 9.42 41.16 23.09
N LEU A 460 9.18 40.02 23.74
CA LEU A 460 7.83 39.62 24.14
C LEU A 460 7.22 40.59 25.16
N THR A 461 7.98 41.04 26.16
CA THR A 461 7.50 41.99 27.17
C THR A 461 7.07 43.31 26.54
N GLU A 462 7.82 43.79 25.55
CA GLU A 462 7.50 45.00 24.78
C GLU A 462 6.27 44.84 23.89
N ARG A 463 5.82 43.62 23.59
CA ARG A 463 4.57 43.33 22.86
C ARG A 463 3.35 43.10 23.75
N LEU A 464 3.50 43.11 25.07
CA LEU A 464 2.35 43.05 26.00
C LEU A 464 1.44 44.29 25.97
N VAL A 465 1.87 45.36 25.30
CA VAL A 465 1.10 46.59 25.09
C VAL A 465 0.66 46.77 23.63
N ASP A 466 0.76 45.72 22.80
CA ASP A 466 0.32 45.78 21.41
C ASP A 466 -1.19 46.06 21.32
N ASN A 467 -1.60 46.83 20.30
CA ASN A 467 -3.01 47.15 20.09
C ASN A 467 -3.79 45.98 19.47
N ASP A 468 -3.11 45.00 18.86
CA ASP A 468 -3.75 43.82 18.30
C ASP A 468 -3.92 42.72 19.34
N ARG A 469 -5.17 42.29 19.53
CA ARG A 469 -5.54 41.26 20.51
C ARG A 469 -4.87 39.90 20.27
N HIS A 470 -4.63 39.52 19.01
CA HIS A 470 -4.01 38.23 18.68
C HIS A 470 -2.51 38.27 19.03
N VAL A 471 -1.85 39.40 18.75
CA VAL A 471 -0.46 39.63 19.17
C VAL A 471 -0.35 39.55 20.69
N LEU A 472 -1.24 40.21 21.43
CA LEU A 472 -1.26 40.17 22.91
C LEU A 472 -1.43 38.74 23.45
N MET A 473 -2.42 38.01 22.94
CA MET A 473 -2.71 36.64 23.36
C MET A 473 -1.52 35.70 23.06
N ALA A 474 -0.95 35.81 21.86
CA ALA A 474 0.24 35.04 21.48
C ALA A 474 1.42 35.40 22.38
N THR A 475 1.60 36.67 22.71
CA THR A 475 2.71 37.18 23.54
C THR A 475 2.70 36.58 24.93
N VAL A 476 1.54 36.63 25.59
CA VAL A 476 1.36 36.04 26.91
C VAL A 476 1.62 34.53 26.89
N SER A 477 1.16 33.86 25.84
CA SER A 477 1.37 32.41 25.67
C SER A 477 2.83 32.05 25.40
N SER A 478 3.55 32.87 24.62
CA SER A 478 4.95 32.68 24.28
C SER A 478 5.88 32.99 25.45
N LEU A 479 5.57 34.00 26.28
CA LEU A 479 6.31 34.26 27.53
C LEU A 479 6.33 33.05 28.44
N ALA A 480 5.21 32.34 28.58
CA ALA A 480 5.13 31.12 29.38
C ALA A 480 5.87 29.90 28.78
N LYS A 481 6.43 30.03 27.58
CA LYS A 481 7.27 29.00 26.94
C LYS A 481 8.75 29.35 26.95
N VAL A 482 9.09 30.63 26.91
CA VAL A 482 10.48 31.10 26.79
C VAL A 482 11.05 31.55 28.13
N ALA A 483 10.25 32.17 28.99
CA ALA A 483 10.75 32.71 30.25
C ALA A 483 10.76 31.68 31.37
N ASP A 484 11.81 31.78 32.20
CA ASP A 484 11.99 31.05 33.43
C ASP A 484 11.28 31.80 34.57
N LYS A 485 11.06 31.13 35.69
CA LYS A 485 10.50 31.78 36.89
C LYS A 485 11.30 33.02 37.33
N SER A 486 12.62 33.03 37.10
CA SER A 486 13.51 34.13 37.51
C SER A 486 13.36 35.40 36.67
N ASN A 487 13.00 35.28 35.39
CA ASN A 487 12.91 36.40 34.43
C ASN A 487 11.52 36.55 33.81
N PHE A 488 10.53 35.78 34.26
CA PHE A 488 9.13 35.94 33.86
C PHE A 488 8.57 37.30 34.31
N PRO A 489 7.96 38.10 33.41
CA PRO A 489 7.46 39.44 33.73
C PRO A 489 6.11 39.37 34.46
N PHE A 490 6.10 38.87 35.70
CA PHE A 490 4.89 38.63 36.51
C PHE A 490 3.98 39.85 36.60
N VAL A 491 4.53 41.04 36.83
CA VAL A 491 3.74 42.27 36.96
C VAL A 491 3.04 42.62 35.64
N ALA A 492 3.78 42.57 34.52
CA ALA A 492 3.24 42.92 33.21
C ALA A 492 2.17 41.93 32.74
N VAL A 493 2.37 40.63 32.99
CA VAL A 493 1.37 39.59 32.65
C VAL A 493 0.17 39.64 33.59
N SER A 494 0.36 39.92 34.88
CA SER A 494 -0.75 40.06 35.84
C SER A 494 -1.66 41.23 35.48
N ALA A 495 -1.10 42.32 34.95
CA ALA A 495 -1.88 43.45 34.43
C ALA A 495 -2.74 43.10 33.20
N ARG A 496 -2.66 41.88 32.65
CA ARG A 496 -3.54 41.38 31.59
C ARG A 496 -4.71 40.54 32.11
N LEU A 497 -4.75 40.23 33.41
CA LEU A 497 -5.90 39.54 34.04
C LEU A 497 -7.16 40.40 34.03
N ASP A 498 -7.02 41.73 34.00
CA ASP A 498 -8.14 42.68 33.92
C ASP A 498 -8.40 43.19 32.49
N HIS A 499 -7.78 42.58 31.48
CA HIS A 499 -7.94 43.01 30.10
C HIS A 499 -9.39 42.84 29.62
N TYR A 500 -9.91 43.77 28.82
CA TYR A 500 -11.29 43.75 28.30
C TYR A 500 -11.62 42.45 27.54
N GLU A 501 -10.69 41.97 26.70
CA GLU A 501 -10.85 40.73 25.94
C GLU A 501 -10.72 39.46 26.82
N PRO A 502 -11.74 38.58 26.86
CA PRO A 502 -11.71 37.35 27.67
C PRO A 502 -10.58 36.38 27.32
N GLU A 503 -10.23 36.28 26.03
CA GLU A 503 -9.17 35.40 25.55
C GLU A 503 -7.81 35.78 26.11
N VAL A 504 -7.52 37.08 26.20
CA VAL A 504 -6.29 37.62 26.78
C VAL A 504 -6.22 37.31 28.29
N ARG A 505 -7.33 37.49 29.02
CA ARG A 505 -7.41 37.13 30.45
C ARG A 505 -7.13 35.64 30.68
N ARG A 506 -7.71 34.79 29.84
CA ARG A 506 -7.53 33.33 29.91
C ARG A 506 -6.09 32.93 29.61
N ALA A 507 -5.45 33.54 28.60
CA ALA A 507 -4.05 33.32 28.30
C ALA A 507 -3.15 33.74 29.47
N ALA A 508 -3.41 34.89 30.11
CA ALA A 508 -2.65 35.38 31.26
C ALA A 508 -2.77 34.46 32.47
N THR A 509 -3.99 34.00 32.77
CA THR A 509 -4.24 33.03 33.84
C THR A 509 -3.46 31.74 33.60
N LYS A 510 -3.50 31.21 32.37
CA LYS A 510 -2.80 29.97 31.97
C LYS A 510 -1.28 30.13 32.03
N ALA A 511 -0.76 31.28 31.58
CA ALA A 511 0.67 31.59 31.62
C ALA A 511 1.18 31.62 33.06
N LEU A 512 0.49 32.35 33.95
CA LEU A 512 0.82 32.44 35.37
C LEU A 512 0.75 31.09 36.07
N SER A 513 -0.30 30.28 35.79
CA SER A 513 -0.42 28.95 36.37
C SER A 513 0.69 28.01 35.92
N LYS A 514 1.14 28.11 34.66
CA LYS A 514 2.18 27.23 34.12
C LYS A 514 3.53 27.51 34.78
N VAL A 515 3.95 28.79 34.78
CA VAL A 515 5.26 29.19 35.32
C VAL A 515 5.35 29.01 36.85
N THR A 516 4.20 29.08 37.55
CA THR A 516 4.15 28.77 39.00
C THR A 516 4.15 27.26 39.28
N ALA A 517 3.58 26.44 38.39
CA ALA A 517 3.55 24.98 38.54
C ALA A 517 4.90 24.30 38.23
N ASP A 518 5.62 24.76 37.20
CA ASP A 518 6.90 24.18 36.77
C ASP A 518 7.98 24.25 37.90
N GLY A 519 7.83 25.17 38.86
CA GLY A 519 8.72 25.27 40.04
C GLY A 519 8.42 24.30 41.19
N ASN A 520 7.19 23.77 41.30
CA ASN A 520 6.85 22.82 42.38
C ASN A 520 7.37 21.40 42.11
N SER A 521 7.68 21.07 40.85
CA SER A 521 8.26 19.77 40.47
C SER A 521 9.75 19.66 40.84
N GLU A 522 10.54 20.72 40.67
CA GLU A 522 11.98 20.70 41.01
C GLU A 522 12.24 20.86 42.52
N GLU A 523 11.43 21.63 43.24
CA GLU A 523 11.55 21.74 44.72
C GLU A 523 11.17 20.42 45.45
N SER A 524 10.44 19.51 44.80
CA SER A 524 10.12 18.19 45.37
C SER A 524 11.28 17.17 45.29
N LEU A 525 12.27 17.40 44.42
CA LEU A 525 13.44 16.52 44.26
C LEU A 525 14.68 17.01 45.01
N ALA A 526 14.70 18.28 45.45
CA ALA A 526 15.78 18.84 46.27
C ALA A 526 15.56 18.71 47.79
N SER A 527 14.48 18.05 48.22
CA SER A 527 14.08 17.92 49.64
C SER A 527 13.95 16.47 50.14
N SER A 528 14.60 15.49 49.47
CA SER A 528 14.71 14.09 49.95
C SER A 528 16.14 13.70 50.31
#